data_AF-A0A8C3JJJ7-F1
#
_entry.id   AF-A0A8C3JJJ7-F1
#
_cell.length_a   1.000
_cell.length_b   1.000
_cell.length_c   1.000
_cell.angle_alpha   90.00
_cell.angle_beta   90.00
_cell.angle_gamma   90.00
#
_symmetry.space_group_name_H-M   'P 1'
#
loop_
_entity.id
_entity.type
_entity.pdbx_description
1 polymer ?
#
loop_
_entity_poly.entity_id
_entity_poly.type
_entity_poly.pdbx_seq_one_letter_code
_entity_poly.pdbx_strand_id
1 'polypeptide(L)'
;MRGPRAGTAPEGLPLTLRRPPPGPPLGADRRPPPPALPPPGPEQRPPRFASPRPPPAASSRLPAGLAAAAAFGLSNMAAPSGAASCEDFAEFQELLRVMRTIDDRIVHELNTTIPTASFVGKIDAGQTCKELYQSLMDAHTSRERIIKNCIAQTSSVVKTLREEREKAQDDLALLKQLRKEQTKLKLMQSELNVEEVVNDRSWKVFNERCRIHYKPPKSQ
;
A
#
# COMPACT_ATOMS: atom_id res chain seq x y z
N MET A 1 -79.55 -1.64 -26.27
CA MET A 1 -80.04 -2.37 -25.08
C MET A 1 -79.69 -3.85 -25.24
N ARG A 2 -78.95 -4.40 -24.26
CA ARG A 2 -78.58 -5.83 -24.05
C ARG A 2 -77.58 -6.49 -25.03
N GLY A 3 -76.40 -6.85 -24.52
CA GLY A 3 -75.62 -8.02 -24.98
C GLY A 3 -76.14 -9.32 -24.33
N PRO A 4 -75.35 -10.39 -24.09
CA PRO A 4 -73.97 -10.73 -24.52
C PRO A 4 -73.79 -12.22 -24.94
N ARG A 5 -72.57 -12.64 -25.33
CA ARG A 5 -71.85 -13.83 -24.78
C ARG A 5 -70.46 -13.98 -25.42
N ALA A 6 -69.43 -13.75 -24.63
CA ALA A 6 -68.03 -14.02 -24.95
C ALA A 6 -67.62 -15.41 -24.41
N GLY A 7 -66.71 -16.04 -25.14
CA GLY A 7 -66.22 -17.39 -24.91
C GLY A 7 -65.32 -17.55 -23.70
N THR A 8 -65.24 -18.82 -23.29
CA THR A 8 -64.43 -19.46 -22.26
C THR A 8 -62.93 -19.44 -22.55
N ALA A 9 -62.12 -19.23 -21.50
CA ALA A 9 -60.72 -19.62 -21.40
C ALA A 9 -60.40 -19.97 -19.91
N PRO A 10 -59.35 -20.78 -19.65
CA PRO A 10 -59.37 -21.79 -18.59
C PRO A 10 -58.68 -21.41 -17.26
N GLU A 11 -58.83 -22.36 -16.33
CA GLU A 11 -58.33 -22.46 -14.97
C GLU A 11 -56.87 -22.06 -14.68
N GLY A 12 -56.67 -21.62 -13.43
CA GLY A 12 -55.63 -22.24 -12.59
C GLY A 12 -54.38 -21.42 -12.29
N LEU A 13 -54.48 -20.43 -11.39
CA LEU A 13 -53.33 -19.96 -10.62
C LEU A 13 -53.66 -19.95 -9.12
N PRO A 14 -52.82 -20.57 -8.26
CA PRO A 14 -53.09 -20.66 -6.84
C PRO A 14 -52.73 -19.37 -6.10
N LEU A 15 -53.68 -18.99 -5.24
CA LEU A 15 -53.61 -18.21 -4.01
C LEU A 15 -52.19 -17.86 -3.47
N THR A 16 -51.87 -16.57 -3.56
CA THR A 16 -51.40 -15.72 -2.45
C THR A 16 -50.50 -16.36 -1.38
N LEU A 17 -49.19 -16.30 -1.57
CA LEU A 17 -48.24 -16.23 -0.44
C LEU A 17 -48.07 -14.77 -0.06
N ARG A 18 -48.96 -14.25 0.79
CA ARG A 18 -48.77 -12.95 1.45
C ARG A 18 -47.59 -13.09 2.43
N ARG A 19 -46.51 -12.37 2.17
CA ARG A 19 -45.41 -12.17 3.14
C ARG A 19 -45.98 -11.57 4.44
N PRO A 20 -45.60 -12.07 5.63
CA PRO A 20 -45.96 -11.42 6.88
C PRO A 20 -45.24 -10.06 7.00
N PRO A 21 -45.82 -9.08 7.71
CA PRO A 21 -45.17 -7.80 7.94
C PRO A 21 -43.91 -7.97 8.82
N PRO A 22 -42.90 -7.08 8.68
CA PRO A 22 -41.73 -7.11 9.53
C PRO A 22 -42.12 -6.82 10.99
N GLY A 23 -41.56 -7.62 11.91
CA GLY A 23 -41.73 -7.41 13.35
C GLY A 23 -41.09 -6.10 13.83
N PRO A 24 -41.45 -5.63 15.04
CA PRO A 24 -40.92 -4.39 15.60
C PRO A 24 -39.40 -4.49 15.82
N PRO A 25 -38.66 -3.37 15.73
CA PRO A 25 -37.22 -3.37 15.93
C PRO A 25 -36.90 -3.78 17.37
N LEU A 26 -36.05 -4.82 17.49
CA LEU A 26 -35.45 -5.22 18.75
C LEU A 26 -34.62 -4.06 19.31
N GLY A 27 -34.74 -3.88 20.63
CA GLY A 27 -34.34 -2.71 21.37
C GLY A 27 -32.91 -2.23 21.10
N ALA A 28 -32.77 -0.90 21.15
CA ALA A 28 -31.51 -0.20 21.18
C ALA A 28 -30.59 -0.81 22.25
N ASP A 29 -29.49 -1.39 21.79
CA ASP A 29 -28.36 -1.82 22.59
C ASP A 29 -27.84 -0.61 23.38
N ARG A 30 -28.29 -0.47 24.63
CA ARG A 30 -27.74 0.48 25.58
C ARG A 30 -26.35 -0.01 25.95
N ARG A 31 -25.36 0.29 25.12
CA ARG A 31 -23.96 0.19 25.53
C ARG A 31 -23.78 1.03 26.81
N PRO A 32 -23.23 0.44 27.88
CA PRO A 32 -22.85 1.24 29.04
C PRO A 32 -21.82 2.29 28.62
N PRO A 33 -21.85 3.51 29.19
CA PRO A 33 -20.86 4.52 28.91
C PRO A 33 -19.47 4.02 29.33
N PRO A 34 -18.40 4.43 28.62
CA PRO A 34 -17.04 4.10 29.03
C PRO A 34 -16.75 4.68 30.43
N PRO A 35 -15.89 4.03 31.23
CA PRO A 35 -15.51 4.54 32.54
C PRO A 35 -14.85 5.91 32.41
N ALA A 36 -15.17 6.81 33.34
CA ALA A 36 -14.58 8.14 33.43
C ALA A 36 -13.06 8.03 33.61
N LEU A 37 -12.32 8.80 32.81
CA LEU A 37 -10.88 8.94 32.96
C LEU A 37 -10.54 9.53 34.35
N PRO A 38 -9.48 9.05 35.01
CA PRO A 38 -9.03 9.63 36.27
C PRO A 38 -8.60 11.10 36.07
N PRO A 39 -8.76 11.95 37.10
CA PRO A 39 -8.32 13.34 37.03
C PRO A 39 -6.80 13.40 36.80
N PRO A 40 -6.31 14.42 36.07
CA PRO A 40 -4.87 14.64 35.95
C PRO A 40 -4.28 14.86 37.35
N GLY A 41 -3.21 14.12 37.66
CA GLY A 41 -2.47 14.27 38.91
C GLY A 41 -1.86 15.68 39.05
N PRO A 42 -1.43 16.06 40.26
CA PRO A 42 -0.90 17.39 40.51
C PRO A 42 0.33 17.67 39.63
N GLU A 43 0.25 18.77 38.90
CA GLU A 43 1.28 19.33 38.03
C GLU A 43 2.59 19.52 38.82
N GLN A 44 3.57 18.65 38.58
CA GLN A 44 4.91 18.84 39.13
C GLN A 44 5.56 20.01 38.41
N ARG A 45 5.68 21.12 39.13
CA ARG A 45 6.40 22.32 38.70
C ARG A 45 7.81 21.93 38.25
N PRO A 46 8.25 22.31 37.04
CA PRO A 46 9.59 21.97 36.57
C PRO A 46 10.64 22.66 37.45
N PRO A 47 11.80 22.02 37.70
CA PRO A 47 12.90 22.66 38.41
C PRO A 47 13.38 23.88 37.63
N ARG A 48 13.63 24.99 38.33
CA ARG A 48 14.25 26.19 37.77
C ARG A 48 15.65 25.85 37.28
N PHE A 49 15.80 25.66 35.97
CA PHE A 49 17.11 25.63 35.33
C PHE A 49 17.74 27.02 35.45
N ALA A 50 18.88 27.09 36.13
CA ALA A 50 19.74 28.26 36.10
C ALA A 50 20.24 28.49 34.67
N SER A 51 20.04 29.69 34.14
CA SER A 51 20.51 30.08 32.81
C SER A 51 22.04 29.99 32.71
N PRO A 52 22.60 29.40 31.64
CA PRO A 52 24.03 29.50 31.39
C PRO A 52 24.39 30.92 30.96
N ARG A 53 25.51 31.44 31.48
CA ARG A 53 26.12 32.70 31.03
C ARG A 53 26.39 32.68 29.52
N PRO A 54 26.24 33.81 28.80
CA PRO A 54 26.67 33.90 27.41
C PRO A 54 28.21 33.91 27.33
N PRO A 55 28.81 33.24 26.34
CA PRO A 55 30.24 33.38 26.06
C PRO A 55 30.53 34.73 25.37
N PRO A 56 31.78 35.24 25.46
CA PRO A 56 32.15 36.51 24.83
C PRO A 56 32.22 36.39 23.31
N ALA A 57 31.86 37.49 22.64
CA ALA A 57 31.93 37.63 21.19
C ALA A 57 33.39 37.55 20.71
N ALA A 58 33.71 36.50 19.95
CA ALA A 58 34.94 36.40 19.18
C ALA A 58 34.64 36.73 17.71
N SER A 59 35.07 37.92 17.31
CA SER A 59 35.20 38.35 15.93
C SER A 59 36.41 37.65 15.31
N SER A 60 36.27 36.98 14.17
CA SER A 60 37.27 36.88 13.08
C SER A 60 36.91 35.85 12.00
N ARG A 61 36.75 36.36 10.77
CA ARG A 61 37.31 35.86 9.50
C ARG A 61 36.92 34.44 9.03
N LEU A 62 36.09 34.43 7.98
CA LEU A 62 35.96 33.31 7.03
C LEU A 62 37.27 33.07 6.28
N PRO A 63 37.68 31.80 6.07
CA PRO A 63 38.35 31.40 4.85
C PRO A 63 37.32 30.83 3.87
N ALA A 64 37.42 31.27 2.61
CA ALA A 64 36.79 30.62 1.48
C ALA A 64 37.34 29.20 1.35
N GLY A 65 36.48 28.20 1.48
CA GLY A 65 36.83 26.79 1.42
C GLY A 65 35.70 26.00 0.77
N LEU A 66 36.00 25.52 -0.44
CA LEU A 66 35.49 24.33 -1.11
C LEU A 66 34.04 23.92 -0.78
N ALA A 67 33.16 24.08 -1.77
CA ALA A 67 31.88 23.41 -1.82
C ALA A 67 32.09 21.88 -1.69
N ALA A 68 31.87 21.36 -0.49
CA ALA A 68 31.64 19.94 -0.28
C ALA A 68 30.32 19.61 -0.97
N ALA A 69 30.41 18.97 -2.14
CA ALA A 69 29.30 18.23 -2.70
C ALA A 69 28.85 17.23 -1.62
N ALA A 70 27.70 17.49 -1.00
CA ALA A 70 27.01 16.49 -0.21
C ALA A 70 26.59 15.40 -1.20
N ALA A 71 27.40 14.36 -1.27
CA ALA A 71 27.06 13.13 -1.95
C ALA A 71 25.77 12.61 -1.30
N PHE A 72 24.66 12.74 -2.02
CA PHE A 72 23.41 12.06 -1.72
C PHE A 72 23.74 10.58 -1.52
N GLY A 73 23.53 10.08 -0.30
CA GLY A 73 23.81 8.69 0.10
C GLY A 73 22.88 7.66 -0.53
N LEU A 74 22.37 7.88 -1.74
CA LEU A 74 21.59 6.92 -2.51
C LEU A 74 22.45 5.99 -3.38
N SER A 75 23.77 6.18 -3.47
CA SER A 75 24.61 5.48 -4.46
C SER A 75 24.93 4.01 -4.19
N ASN A 76 24.39 3.34 -3.17
CA ASN A 76 24.89 2.00 -2.81
C ASN A 76 23.83 0.93 -2.49
N MET A 77 22.76 0.85 -3.26
CA MET A 77 22.08 -0.44 -3.40
C MET A 77 21.88 -0.78 -4.86
N ALA A 78 22.68 -1.75 -5.31
CA ALA A 78 22.37 -2.53 -6.48
C ALA A 78 20.92 -3.04 -6.33
N ALA A 79 20.03 -2.58 -7.20
CA ALA A 79 18.79 -3.29 -7.45
C ALA A 79 19.18 -4.74 -7.75
N PRO A 80 18.52 -5.75 -7.13
CA PRO A 80 18.80 -7.14 -7.47
C PRO A 80 18.57 -7.29 -8.97
N SER A 81 19.67 -7.37 -9.71
CA SER A 81 19.68 -7.46 -11.18
C SER A 81 19.52 -8.91 -11.64
N GLY A 82 19.18 -9.81 -10.71
CA GLY A 82 18.77 -11.16 -11.03
C GLY A 82 17.40 -11.10 -11.67
N ALA A 83 17.27 -11.65 -12.88
CA ALA A 83 15.96 -11.89 -13.48
C ALA A 83 15.07 -12.59 -12.44
N ALA A 84 13.91 -12.02 -12.16
CA ALA A 84 12.98 -12.60 -11.20
C ALA A 84 12.59 -14.01 -11.68
N SER A 85 13.03 -15.04 -10.97
CA SER A 85 12.56 -16.40 -11.19
C SER A 85 11.14 -16.49 -10.64
N CYS A 86 10.18 -16.79 -11.51
CA CYS A 86 8.78 -17.01 -11.12
C CYS A 86 8.50 -18.49 -10.80
N GLU A 87 9.53 -19.33 -10.79
CA GLU A 87 9.39 -20.78 -10.59
C GLU A 87 9.08 -21.12 -9.13
N ASP A 88 9.84 -20.52 -8.22
CA ASP A 88 9.71 -20.69 -6.77
C ASP A 88 9.06 -19.46 -6.12
N PHE A 89 7.95 -19.70 -5.41
CA PHE A 89 7.20 -18.62 -4.76
C PHE A 89 7.97 -18.01 -3.58
N ALA A 90 8.78 -18.78 -2.85
CA ALA A 90 9.55 -18.29 -1.72
C ALA A 90 10.65 -17.32 -2.20
N GLU A 91 11.32 -17.65 -3.30
CA GLU A 91 12.31 -16.75 -3.91
C GLU A 91 11.68 -15.47 -4.43
N PHE A 92 10.53 -15.58 -5.11
CA PHE A 92 9.75 -14.43 -5.55
C PHE A 92 9.32 -13.54 -4.38
N GLN A 93 8.87 -14.12 -3.27
CA GLN A 93 8.47 -13.38 -2.09
C GLN A 93 9.66 -12.67 -1.42
N GLU A 94 10.81 -13.33 -1.32
CA GLU A 94 12.02 -12.71 -0.75
C GLU A 94 12.52 -11.57 -1.64
N LEU A 95 12.47 -11.72 -2.96
CA LEU A 95 12.76 -10.63 -3.89
C LEU A 95 11.88 -9.41 -3.62
N LEU A 96 10.55 -9.59 -3.52
CA LEU A 96 9.64 -8.49 -3.23
C LEU A 96 9.89 -7.87 -1.85
N ARG A 97 10.21 -8.69 -0.84
CA ARG A 97 10.58 -8.21 0.49
C ARG A 97 11.80 -7.29 0.43
N VAL A 98 12.87 -7.70 -0.27
CA VAL A 98 14.08 -6.89 -0.45
C VAL A 98 13.77 -5.62 -1.23
N MET A 99 13.01 -5.72 -2.32
CA MET A 99 12.64 -4.55 -3.14
C MET A 99 11.77 -3.53 -2.39
N ARG A 100 10.96 -3.95 -1.41
CA ARG A 100 10.13 -3.07 -0.57
C ARG A 100 10.93 -2.32 0.51
N THR A 101 12.19 -2.72 0.78
CA THR A 101 13.03 -1.98 1.73
C THR A 101 13.31 -0.54 1.29
N ILE A 102 13.19 -0.24 -0.01
CA ILE A 102 13.32 1.12 -0.52
C ILE A 102 12.22 2.05 0.00
N ASP A 103 11.00 1.55 0.17
CA ASP A 103 9.86 2.32 0.69
C ASP A 103 10.08 2.74 2.14
N ASP A 104 10.50 1.81 3.00
CA ASP A 104 10.77 2.12 4.40
C ASP A 104 11.90 3.16 4.52
N ARG A 105 12.90 3.10 3.63
CA ARG A 105 13.97 4.10 3.55
C ARG A 105 13.45 5.45 3.08
N ILE A 106 12.68 5.50 2.00
CA ILE A 106 12.08 6.74 1.49
C ILE A 106 11.16 7.37 2.55
N VAL A 107 10.33 6.58 3.22
CA VAL A 107 9.47 7.03 4.32
C VAL A 107 10.31 7.57 5.47
N HIS A 108 11.39 6.90 5.85
CA HIS A 108 12.29 7.40 6.88
C HIS A 108 12.94 8.73 6.49
N GLU A 109 13.42 8.83 5.25
CA GLU A 109 14.02 10.03 4.71
C GLU A 109 13.01 11.18 4.68
N LEU A 110 11.80 10.97 4.13
CA LEU A 110 10.72 11.96 4.14
C LEU A 110 10.38 12.48 5.55
N ASN A 111 10.47 11.62 6.56
CA ASN A 111 10.16 12.00 7.94
C ASN A 111 11.31 12.74 8.64
N THR A 112 12.55 12.58 8.18
CA THR A 112 13.76 13.10 8.85
C THR A 112 14.44 14.24 8.09
N THR A 113 14.43 14.22 6.76
CA THR A 113 15.14 15.18 5.89
C THR A 113 14.26 16.32 5.43
N ILE A 114 12.95 16.10 5.23
CA ILE A 114 12.03 17.19 4.90
C ILE A 114 11.82 18.04 6.16
N PRO A 115 12.44 19.23 6.24
CA PRO A 115 12.53 19.94 7.49
C PRO A 115 11.15 20.48 7.87
N THR A 116 10.67 20.11 9.07
CA THR A 116 9.64 20.90 9.75
C THR A 116 10.15 22.33 9.92
N ALA A 117 9.24 23.32 9.96
CA ALA A 117 9.46 24.77 9.85
C ALA A 117 10.67 25.41 10.60
N SER A 118 11.35 24.67 11.47
CA SER A 118 12.51 25.05 12.28
C SER A 118 13.88 24.92 11.60
N PHE A 119 14.01 24.35 10.38
CA PHE A 119 15.30 24.13 9.69
C PHE A 119 15.38 24.78 8.30
N VAL A 120 14.66 25.89 8.10
CA VAL A 120 14.67 26.66 6.85
C VAL A 120 16.08 27.20 6.59
N GLY A 121 16.72 26.79 5.49
CA GLY A 121 17.95 27.41 4.98
C GLY A 121 19.15 26.50 4.70
N LYS A 122 19.07 25.17 4.95
CA LYS A 122 20.20 24.25 4.70
C LYS A 122 19.94 23.17 3.64
N ILE A 123 18.67 22.88 3.31
CA ILE A 123 18.28 21.78 2.41
C ILE A 123 17.20 22.31 1.45
N ASP A 124 17.35 22.05 0.14
CA ASP A 124 16.32 22.30 -0.85
C ASP A 124 15.27 21.18 -0.79
N ALA A 125 14.20 21.45 -0.03
CA ALA A 125 13.09 20.52 0.13
C ALA A 125 12.36 20.23 -1.20
N GLY A 126 12.36 21.17 -2.15
CA GLY A 126 11.72 20.97 -3.46
C GLY A 126 12.47 19.94 -4.30
N GLN A 127 13.79 20.09 -4.39
CA GLN A 127 14.65 19.15 -5.11
C GLN A 127 14.65 17.76 -4.44
N THR A 128 14.74 17.71 -3.11
CA THR A 128 14.70 16.45 -2.35
C THR A 128 13.37 15.70 -2.58
N CYS A 129 12.24 16.40 -2.50
CA CYS A 129 10.94 15.80 -2.77
C CYS A 129 10.79 15.31 -4.22
N LYS A 130 11.41 15.98 -5.20
CA LYS A 130 11.40 15.53 -6.60
C LYS A 130 12.17 14.23 -6.79
N GLU A 131 13.34 14.12 -6.19
CA GLU A 131 14.19 12.91 -6.28
C GLU A 131 13.52 11.73 -5.58
N LEU A 132 12.96 11.95 -4.39
CA LEU A 132 12.20 10.94 -3.66
C LEU A 132 10.94 10.50 -4.41
N TYR A 133 10.25 11.42 -5.09
CA TYR A 133 9.13 11.10 -5.97
C TYR A 133 9.53 10.15 -7.09
N GLN A 134 10.63 10.43 -7.78
CA GLN A 134 11.14 9.60 -8.88
C GLN A 134 11.55 8.22 -8.36
N SER A 135 12.32 8.17 -7.27
CA SER A 135 12.72 6.90 -6.66
C SER A 135 11.51 6.05 -6.24
N LEU A 136 10.49 6.68 -5.64
CA LEU A 136 9.27 5.99 -5.24
C LEU A 136 8.50 5.45 -6.45
N MET A 137 8.36 6.26 -7.51
CA MET A 137 7.67 5.84 -8.73
C MET A 137 8.38 4.72 -9.47
N ASP A 138 9.70 4.80 -9.59
CA ASP A 138 10.50 3.76 -10.24
C ASP A 138 10.42 2.44 -9.46
N ALA A 139 10.46 2.51 -8.12
CA ALA A 139 10.32 1.35 -7.25
C ALA A 139 8.96 0.65 -7.43
N HIS A 140 7.86 1.41 -7.35
CA HIS A 140 6.50 0.87 -7.54
C HIS A 140 6.31 0.28 -8.93
N THR A 141 6.69 1.02 -9.97
CA THR A 141 6.57 0.56 -11.36
C THR A 141 7.41 -0.71 -11.60
N SER A 142 8.60 -0.77 -10.99
CA SER A 142 9.48 -1.93 -11.09
C SER A 142 8.87 -3.18 -10.45
N ARG A 143 8.39 -3.06 -9.20
CA ARG A 143 7.75 -4.18 -8.50
C ARG A 143 6.47 -4.62 -9.17
N GLU A 144 5.60 -3.70 -9.55
CA GLU A 144 4.34 -4.02 -10.23
C GLU A 144 4.59 -4.81 -11.52
N ARG A 145 5.59 -4.41 -12.31
CA ARG A 145 5.99 -5.13 -13.53
C ARG A 145 6.43 -6.56 -13.23
N ILE A 146 7.24 -6.76 -12.19
CA ILE A 146 7.71 -8.09 -11.79
C ILE A 146 6.54 -8.97 -11.34
N ILE A 147 5.66 -8.45 -10.49
CA ILE A 147 4.48 -9.18 -10.01
C ILE A 147 3.58 -9.58 -11.19
N LYS A 148 3.25 -8.65 -12.08
CA LYS A 148 2.42 -8.91 -13.26
C LYS A 148 3.06 -9.93 -14.20
N ASN A 149 4.37 -9.87 -14.41
CA ASN A 149 5.09 -10.83 -15.24
C ASN A 149 5.00 -12.25 -14.64
N CYS A 150 5.22 -12.43 -13.35
CA CYS A 150 5.11 -13.75 -12.71
C CYS A 150 3.68 -14.29 -12.69
N ILE A 151 2.67 -13.43 -12.50
CA ILE A 151 1.26 -13.82 -12.65
C ILE A 151 1.00 -14.29 -14.08
N ALA A 152 1.46 -13.55 -15.10
CA ALA A 152 1.26 -13.92 -16.50
C ALA A 152 1.92 -15.28 -16.81
N GLN A 153 3.19 -15.47 -16.42
CA GLN A 153 3.90 -16.74 -16.63
C GLN A 153 3.19 -17.92 -15.94
N THR A 154 2.87 -17.79 -14.66
CA THR A 154 2.21 -18.87 -13.90
C THR A 154 0.79 -19.13 -14.43
N SER A 155 0.07 -18.08 -14.85
CA SER A 155 -1.25 -18.24 -15.47
C SER A 155 -1.19 -19.03 -16.78
N SER A 156 -0.13 -18.82 -17.59
CA SER A 156 0.11 -19.60 -18.81
C SER A 156 0.34 -21.07 -18.49
N VAL A 157 1.15 -21.36 -17.46
CA VAL A 157 1.42 -22.74 -17.03
C VAL A 157 0.15 -23.42 -16.53
N VAL A 158 -0.66 -22.73 -15.72
CA VAL A 158 -1.96 -23.26 -15.27
C VAL A 158 -2.89 -23.52 -16.45
N LYS A 159 -2.85 -22.67 -17.49
CA LYS A 159 -3.65 -22.85 -18.70
C LYS A 159 -3.23 -24.10 -19.47
N THR A 160 -1.95 -24.28 -19.76
CA THR A 160 -1.45 -25.48 -20.44
C THR A 160 -1.75 -26.76 -19.66
N LEU A 161 -1.54 -26.77 -18.34
CA LEU A 161 -1.85 -27.93 -17.49
C LEU A 161 -3.35 -28.28 -17.46
N ARG A 162 -4.24 -27.29 -17.62
CA ARG A 162 -5.68 -27.55 -17.76
C ARG A 162 -5.98 -28.25 -19.08
N GLU A 163 -5.42 -27.74 -20.18
CA GLU A 163 -5.59 -28.31 -21.53
C GLU A 163 -5.01 -29.73 -21.64
N GLU A 164 -3.90 -30.02 -20.96
CA GLU A 164 -3.32 -31.37 -20.88
C GLU A 164 -4.21 -32.33 -20.09
N ARG A 165 -4.74 -31.87 -18.94
CA ARG A 165 -5.64 -32.69 -18.12
C ARG A 165 -6.98 -33.00 -18.80
N GLU A 166 -7.43 -32.15 -19.72
CA GLU A 166 -8.61 -32.44 -20.54
C GLU A 166 -8.37 -33.64 -21.48
N LYS A 167 -7.14 -33.84 -21.94
CA LYS A 167 -6.73 -34.96 -22.79
C LYS A 167 -6.43 -36.24 -22.00
N ALA A 168 -5.99 -36.10 -20.74
CA ALA A 168 -5.66 -37.21 -19.85
C ALA A 168 -6.32 -37.02 -18.46
N GLN A 169 -7.63 -37.31 -18.37
CA GLN A 169 -8.43 -37.01 -17.17
C GLN A 169 -8.01 -37.79 -15.92
N ASP A 170 -7.45 -38.99 -16.08
CA ASP A 170 -7.11 -39.89 -14.97
C ASP A 170 -5.65 -39.76 -14.50
N ASP A 171 -4.87 -38.85 -15.10
CA ASP A 171 -3.48 -38.64 -14.70
C ASP A 171 -3.40 -37.86 -13.36
N LEU A 172 -3.15 -38.61 -12.29
CA LEU A 172 -2.99 -38.09 -10.93
C LEU A 172 -1.77 -37.16 -10.79
N ALA A 173 -0.73 -37.32 -11.61
CA ALA A 173 0.44 -36.45 -11.59
C ALA A 173 0.10 -35.08 -12.15
N LEU A 174 -0.60 -35.02 -13.29
CA LEU A 174 -1.11 -33.76 -13.86
C LEU A 174 -2.04 -33.04 -12.88
N LEU A 175 -2.93 -33.77 -12.19
CA LEU A 175 -3.81 -33.16 -11.19
C LEU A 175 -3.04 -32.54 -10.02
N LYS A 176 -2.00 -33.23 -9.52
CA LYS A 176 -1.16 -32.72 -8.43
C LYS A 176 -0.39 -31.47 -8.87
N GLN A 177 0.18 -31.49 -10.06
CA GLN A 177 0.92 -30.35 -10.62
C GLN A 177 -0.01 -29.16 -10.85
N LEU A 178 -1.19 -29.37 -11.43
CA LEU A 178 -2.18 -28.33 -11.64
C LEU A 178 -2.61 -27.65 -10.33
N ARG A 179 -2.82 -28.43 -9.26
CA ARG A 179 -3.14 -27.85 -7.93
C ARG A 179 -1.99 -27.02 -7.37
N LYS A 180 -0.74 -27.48 -7.52
CA LYS A 180 0.45 -26.74 -7.09
C LYS A 180 0.53 -25.37 -7.79
N GLU A 181 0.42 -25.38 -9.12
CA GLU A 181 0.50 -24.16 -9.94
C GLU A 181 -0.69 -23.21 -9.72
N GLN A 182 -1.90 -23.75 -9.47
CA GLN A 182 -3.06 -22.95 -9.08
C GLN A 182 -2.89 -22.26 -7.73
N THR A 183 -2.34 -22.96 -6.73
CA THR A 183 -2.03 -22.36 -5.43
C THR A 183 -0.95 -21.29 -5.59
N LYS A 184 0.11 -21.56 -6.36
CA LYS A 184 1.15 -20.58 -6.68
C LYS A 184 0.58 -19.32 -7.32
N LEU A 185 -0.30 -19.47 -8.31
CA LEU A 185 -0.96 -18.34 -8.97
C LEU A 185 -1.76 -17.48 -7.98
N LYS A 186 -2.53 -18.10 -7.08
CA LYS A 186 -3.30 -17.38 -6.06
C LYS A 186 -2.39 -16.59 -5.11
N LEU A 187 -1.28 -17.19 -4.69
CA LEU A 187 -0.29 -16.53 -3.84
C LEU A 187 0.34 -15.33 -4.56
N MET A 188 0.75 -15.48 -5.82
CA MET A 188 1.28 -14.37 -6.62
C MET A 188 0.26 -13.25 -6.84
N GLN A 189 -1.01 -13.59 -7.06
CA GLN A 189 -2.08 -12.60 -7.17
C GLN A 189 -2.27 -11.83 -5.85
N SER A 190 -2.11 -12.48 -4.70
CA SER A 190 -2.22 -11.80 -3.41
C SER A 190 -1.12 -10.77 -3.17
N GLU A 191 0.05 -10.90 -3.82
CA GLU A 191 1.12 -9.90 -3.74
C GLU A 191 0.76 -8.58 -4.43
N LEU A 192 -0.19 -8.55 -5.37
CA LEU A 192 -0.73 -7.28 -5.90
C LEU A 192 -1.46 -6.49 -4.82
N ASN A 193 -2.23 -7.17 -3.97
CA ASN A 193 -2.94 -6.53 -2.86
C ASN A 193 -1.96 -5.99 -1.82
N VAL A 194 -0.87 -6.73 -1.56
CA VAL A 194 0.21 -6.26 -0.66
C VAL A 194 0.89 -5.03 -1.26
N GLU A 195 1.20 -5.05 -2.57
CA GLU A 195 1.84 -3.93 -3.25
C GLU A 195 0.95 -2.67 -3.22
N GLU A 196 -0.35 -2.80 -3.39
CA GLU A 196 -1.30 -1.68 -3.27
C GLU A 196 -1.22 -1.02 -1.89
N VAL A 197 -1.27 -1.81 -0.82
CA VAL A 197 -1.18 -1.29 0.56
C VAL A 197 0.17 -0.62 0.84
N VAL A 198 1.26 -1.18 0.33
CA VAL A 198 2.61 -0.60 0.47
C VAL A 198 2.70 0.73 -0.29
N ASN A 199 2.21 0.76 -1.52
CA ASN A 199 2.15 1.95 -2.36
C ASN A 199 1.35 3.07 -1.69
N ASP A 200 0.15 2.78 -1.20
CA ASP A 200 -0.69 3.75 -0.50
C ASP A 200 -0.02 4.35 0.74
N ARG A 201 0.65 3.52 1.55
CA ARG A 201 1.38 3.97 2.73
C ARG A 201 2.49 4.96 2.36
N SER A 202 3.32 4.62 1.37
CA SER A 202 4.43 5.46 0.94
C SER A 202 3.93 6.77 0.32
N TRP A 203 2.92 6.70 -0.55
CA TRP A 203 2.31 7.88 -1.16
C TRP A 203 1.68 8.83 -0.16
N LYS A 204 1.02 8.30 0.86
CA LYS A 204 0.41 9.11 1.90
C LYS A 204 1.47 9.95 2.62
N VAL A 205 2.56 9.32 3.06
CA VAL A 205 3.67 10.04 3.73
C VAL A 205 4.31 11.06 2.79
N PHE A 206 4.54 10.67 1.53
CA PHE A 206 5.05 11.59 0.51
C PHE A 206 4.16 12.82 0.37
N ASN A 207 2.85 12.64 0.18
CA ASN A 207 1.92 13.75 0.00
C ASN A 207 1.82 14.63 1.25
N GLU A 208 1.83 14.04 2.45
CA GLU A 208 1.80 14.82 3.70
C GLU A 208 3.04 15.71 3.86
N ARG A 209 4.23 15.21 3.51
CA ARG A 209 5.51 15.91 3.69
C ARG A 209 5.87 16.83 2.54
N CYS A 210 5.60 16.41 1.30
CA CYS A 210 6.10 17.09 0.09
C CYS A 210 5.07 17.98 -0.63
N ARG A 211 3.77 17.97 -0.26
CA ARG A 211 2.72 18.72 -0.98
C ARG A 211 2.99 20.21 -1.25
N ILE A 212 3.72 20.89 -0.35
CA ILE A 212 4.05 22.32 -0.49
C ILE A 212 5.37 22.55 -1.22
N HIS A 213 6.21 21.51 -1.33
CA HIS A 213 7.57 21.59 -1.87
C HIS A 213 7.65 21.10 -3.31
N TYR A 214 6.85 20.08 -3.66
CA TYR A 214 6.84 19.49 -4.99
C TYR A 214 5.43 19.08 -5.38
N LYS A 215 5.03 19.43 -6.60
CA LYS A 215 3.80 18.95 -7.23
C LYS A 215 4.18 17.94 -8.32
N PRO A 216 3.84 16.66 -8.14
CA PRO A 216 4.01 15.65 -9.17
C PRO A 216 3.41 16.09 -10.51
N PRO A 217 4.06 15.77 -11.65
CA PRO A 217 3.38 15.84 -12.93
C PRO A 217 2.15 14.93 -12.87
N LYS A 218 1.03 15.38 -13.46
CA LYS A 218 -0.17 14.52 -13.55
C LYS A 218 0.24 13.25 -14.29
N SER A 219 0.05 12.10 -13.65
CA SER A 219 0.14 10.80 -14.31
C SER A 219 -0.75 10.82 -15.55
N GLN A 220 -0.16 10.59 -16.72
CA GLN A 220 -0.87 10.51 -18.00
C GLN A 220 -1.68 9.23 -18.08
#